data_AF-A0A3N5JFW4-F1
#
_entry.id   AF-A0A3N5JFW4-F1
#
_cell.length_a   1.000
_cell.length_b   1.000
_cell.length_c   1.000
_cell.angle_alpha   90.00
_cell.angle_beta   90.00
_cell.angle_gamma   90.00
#
_symmetry.space_group_name_H-M   'P 1'
#
loop_
_entity.id
_entity.type
_entity.pdbx_description
1 polymer ?
#
loop_
_entity_poly.entity_id
_entity_poly.type
_entity_poly.pdbx_seq_one_letter_code
_entity_poly.pdbx_strand_id
1 'polypeptide(L)' 'MTQKEAIIKEVEDIPDHLNDVLEFIQYLKYRRRREQFEITMASESSLQKDWLLPEEDDAWGDL' A
#
# COMPACT_ATOMS: atom_id res chain seq x y z
N MET A 1 -20.36 8.04 17.54
CA MET A 1 -19.05 7.51 17.93
C MET A 1 -18.38 6.97 16.69
N THR A 2 -17.23 7.52 16.34
CA THR A 2 -16.43 7.06 15.20
C THR A 2 -15.73 5.74 15.55
N GLN A 3 -15.45 4.90 14.56
CA GLN A 3 -14.76 3.61 14.78
C GLN A 3 -13.41 3.80 15.51
N LYS A 4 -12.73 4.93 15.26
CA LYS A 4 -11.49 5.29 15.95
C LYS A 4 -11.70 5.49 17.45
N GLU A 5 -12.76 6.19 17.85
CA GLU A 5 -13.07 6.45 19.25
C GLU A 5 -13.45 5.17 20.00
N ALA A 6 -14.16 4.25 19.34
CA ALA A 6 -14.47 2.94 19.91
C ALA A 6 -13.20 2.11 20.19
N ILE A 7 -12.26 2.08 19.22
CA ILE A 7 -10.99 1.36 19.38
C ILE A 7 -10.17 1.94 20.54
N ILE A 8 -10.10 3.27 20.68
CA ILE A 8 -9.34 3.90 21.77
C ILE A 8 -9.91 3.48 23.13
N LYS A 9 -11.24 3.47 23.28
CA LYS A 9 -11.90 3.08 24.51
C LYS A 9 -11.67 1.62 24.88
N GLU A 10 -11.78 0.72 23.91
CA GLU A 10 -11.55 -0.72 24.13
C GLU A 10 -10.08 -1.03 24.46
N VAL A 11 -9.15 -0.26 23.90
CA VAL A 11 -7.71 -0.40 24.20
C VAL A 11 -7.37 0.08 25.61
N GLU A 12 -8.08 1.09 26.14
CA GLU A 12 -7.91 1.53 27.52
C GLU A 12 -8.35 0.47 28.55
N ASP A 13 -9.33 -0.36 28.23
CA ASP A 13 -9.84 -1.43 29.11
C ASP A 13 -8.99 -2.72 29.09
N ILE A 14 -7.97 -2.81 28.21
CA ILE A 14 -7.17 -4.04 28.04
C ILE A 14 -5.66 -3.74 28.17
N PRO A 15 -5.15 -3.47 29.38
CA PRO A 15 -3.75 -3.15 29.61
C PRO A 15 -2.79 -4.32 29.32
N ASP A 16 -3.24 -5.57 29.49
CA ASP A 16 -2.39 -6.76 29.34
C ASP A 16 -2.05 -7.13 27.88
N HIS A 17 -2.85 -6.67 26.92
CA HIS A 17 -2.71 -7.01 25.50
C HIS A 17 -2.39 -5.81 24.60
N LEU A 18 -1.99 -4.67 25.18
CA LEU A 18 -1.61 -3.48 24.42
C LEU A 18 -0.52 -3.75 23.39
N ASN A 19 0.42 -4.65 23.72
CA ASN A 19 1.50 -5.02 22.81
C ASN A 19 0.98 -5.78 21.59
N ASP A 20 0.04 -6.71 21.78
CA ASP A 20 -0.58 -7.50 20.69
C ASP A 20 -1.38 -6.59 19.74
N VAL A 21 -2.10 -5.61 20.30
CA VAL A 21 -2.83 -4.60 19.52
C VAL A 21 -1.85 -3.73 18.71
N LEU A 22 -0.74 -3.32 19.33
CA LEU A 22 0.28 -2.51 18.67
C LEU A 22 0.97 -3.28 17.54
N GLU A 23 1.30 -4.55 17.75
CA GLU A 23 1.85 -5.45 16.73
C GLU A 23 0.88 -5.62 15.56
N PHE A 24 -0.41 -5.81 15.84
CA PHE A 24 -1.43 -5.90 14.79
C PHE A 24 -1.55 -4.61 13.96
N ILE A 25 -1.53 -3.44 14.60
CA ILE A 25 -1.55 -2.16 13.90
C ILE A 25 -0.29 -1.98 13.04
N GLN A 26 0.88 -2.37 13.55
CA GLN A 26 2.13 -2.33 12.79
C GLN A 26 2.10 -3.29 11.59
N TYR A 27 1.56 -4.50 11.78
CA TYR A 27 1.34 -5.47 10.71
C TYR A 27 0.44 -4.91 9.61
N LEU A 28 -0.69 -4.26 9.97
CA LEU A 28 -1.57 -3.63 8.98
C LEU A 28 -0.87 -2.52 8.18
N LYS A 29 -0.05 -1.69 8.85
CA LYS A 29 0.76 -0.66 8.18
C LYS A 29 1.82 -1.26 7.25
N TYR A 30 2.48 -2.33 7.69
CA TYR A 30 3.46 -3.06 6.87
C TYR A 30 2.79 -3.68 5.64
N ARG A 31 1.64 -4.34 5.82
CA ARG A 31 0.88 -4.97 4.73
C ARG A 31 0.46 -3.94 3.67
N ARG A 32 -0.05 -2.77 4.08
CA ARG A 32 -0.39 -1.69 3.15
C ARG A 32 0.81 -1.24 2.33
N ARG A 33 1.98 -1.05 2.96
CA ARG A 33 3.20 -0.67 2.26
C ARG A 33 3.67 -1.74 1.28
N ARG A 34 3.56 -3.02 1.67
CA ARG A 34 3.90 -4.15 0.81
C ARG A 34 2.94 -4.27 -0.37
N GLU A 35 1.63 -4.16 -0.14
CA GLU A 35 0.62 -4.13 -1.21
C GLU A 35 0.88 -2.98 -2.20
N GLN A 36 1.22 -1.79 -1.71
CA GLN A 36 1.62 -0.67 -2.57
C GLN A 36 2.88 -0.97 -3.38
N PHE A 37 3.90 -1.58 -2.77
CA PHE A 37 5.14 -1.96 -3.44
C PHE A 37 4.94 -3.04 -4.52
N GLU A 38 4.12 -4.06 -4.23
CA GLU A 38 3.75 -5.10 -5.20
C GLU A 38 2.95 -4.53 -6.37
N ILE A 39 2.04 -3.58 -6.13
CA ILE A 39 1.32 -2.86 -7.20
C ILE A 39 2.30 -2.07 -8.08
N THR A 40 3.26 -1.35 -7.48
CA THR A 40 4.28 -0.61 -8.24
C THR A 40 5.13 -1.52 -9.13
N MET A 41 5.59 -2.67 -8.64
CA MET A 41 6.32 -3.65 -9.46
C MET A 41 5.45 -4.29 -10.55
N ALA A 42 4.19 -4.63 -10.22
CA ALA A 42 3.27 -5.22 -11.19
C ALA A 42 2.95 -4.25 -12.34
N SER A 43 2.83 -2.95 -12.05
CA SER A 43 2.68 -1.90 -13.07
C SER A 43 3.92 -1.76 -13.94
N GLU A 44 5.14 -1.85 -13.39
CA GLU A 44 6.39 -1.76 -14.16
C GLU A 44 6.48 -2.84 -15.25
N SER A 45 6.15 -4.09 -14.91
CA SER A 45 6.16 -5.21 -15.87
C SER A 45 5.11 -5.13 -16.99
N SER A 46 4.05 -4.34 -16.77
CA SER A 46 3.00 -4.08 -17.77
C SER A 46 3.34 -2.86 -18.62
N LEU A 47 3.85 -1.79 -18.03
CA LEU A 47 4.29 -0.57 -18.74
C LEU A 47 5.50 -0.80 -19.64
N GLN A 48 6.42 -1.70 -19.26
CA GLN A 48 7.61 -2.02 -20.07
C GLN A 48 7.26 -2.69 -21.41
N LYS A 49 6.08 -3.31 -21.53
CA LYS A 49 5.67 -4.02 -22.75
C LYS A 49 5.14 -3.10 -23.84
N ASP A 50 4.50 -2.00 -23.47
CA ASP A 50 3.92 -1.06 -24.43
C ASP A 50 4.90 0.08 -24.79
N TRP A 51 5.87 0.42 -23.92
CA TRP A 51 6.79 1.56 -24.12
C TRP A 51 8.03 1.26 -25.00
N LEU A 52 8.27 0.01 -25.40
CA LEU A 52 9.46 -0.40 -26.17
C LEU A 52 9.12 -0.75 -27.64
N LEU A 53 7.96 -0.33 -28.13
CA LEU A 53 7.60 -0.48 -29.53
C LEU A 53 8.34 0.58 -30.35
N PRO A 54 9.09 0.21 -31.41
CA PRO A 54 9.74 1.16 -32.31
C PRO A 54 8.76 2.16 -32.97
N GLU A 55 7.47 1.80 -32.98
CA GLU A 55 6.37 2.58 -33.52
C GLU A 55 5.99 3.79 -32.64
N GLU A 56 6.32 3.77 -31.33
CA GLU A 56 6.11 4.93 -30.46
C GLU A 56 7.22 5.99 -30.61
N ASP A 57 8.47 5.61 -30.90
CA ASP A 57 9.55 6.59 -31.12
C ASP A 57 9.24 7.53 -32.32
N ASP A 58 8.53 7.02 -33.34
CA ASP A 58 8.08 7.79 -34.51
C ASP A 58 6.89 8.72 -34.17
N ALA A 59 6.06 8.34 -33.20
CA ALA A 59 4.91 9.13 -32.74
C ALA A 59 5.31 10.27 -31.78
N TRP A 60 6.45 10.15 -31.10
CA TRP A 60 6.96 11.16 -30.16
C TRP A 60 8.07 12.04 -30.75
N GLY A 61 8.56 11.73 -31.96
CA GLY A 61 9.62 12.50 -32.64
C GLY A 61 9.22 13.90 -33.12
N ASP A 62 7.92 14.23 -33.10
CA ASP A 62 7.35 15.51 -33.56
C ASP A 62 6.72 16.37 -32.43
N LEU A 63 7.01 16.04 -31.16
CA LEU A 63 6.62 16.81 -29.95
C LEU A 63 7.80 17.62 -29.40
#